data_AF-A0A3A8L5H4-F1
#
_entry.id   AF-A0A3A8L5H4-F1
#
_cell.length_a   1.000
_cell.length_b   1.000
_cell.length_c   1.000
_cell.angle_alpha   90.00
_cell.angle_beta   90.00
_cell.angle_gamma   90.00
#
_symmetry.space_group_name_H-M   'P 1'
#
loop_
_entity.id
_entity.type
_entity.pdbx_description
1 polymer ?
#
loop_
_entity_poly.entity_id
_entity_poly.type
_entity_poly.pdbx_seq_one_letter_code
_entity_poly.pdbx_strand_id
1 'polypeptide(L)'
;MTLPRDPKPFPGSGLLHPVMLGAVVLLILNDHVFKERWPSWWTGKLSDVAGLAMFPVLLQALWEQAVSRRARAFRPSRAVLVGAVLLTGLCFGATKVSVEAGNMWSWALGGLQWPFHVLRAWLGGTRIPGVLPTRHTVDVTDLFTLPALLVALGLGWRRSAHETPAQPG
;
A
#
# COMPACT_ATOMS: atom_id res chain seq x y z
N MET A 1 -16.54 28.20 20.12
CA MET A 1 -16.05 26.81 20.09
C MET A 1 -15.21 26.65 18.83
N THR A 2 -13.91 26.92 18.93
CA THR A 2 -12.95 26.86 17.82
C THR A 2 -12.66 25.39 17.51
N LEU A 3 -12.99 24.93 16.31
CA LEU A 3 -12.61 23.60 15.84
C LEU A 3 -11.08 23.43 15.95
N PRO A 4 -10.58 22.23 16.30
CA PRO A 4 -9.15 21.98 16.32
C PRO A 4 -8.56 22.31 14.95
N ARG A 5 -7.50 23.11 14.91
CA ARG A 5 -6.73 23.32 13.67
C ARG A 5 -6.21 21.95 13.24
N ASP A 6 -6.53 21.54 12.02
CA ASP A 6 -5.96 20.34 11.43
C ASP A 6 -4.43 20.42 11.53
N PRO A 7 -3.76 19.39 12.07
CA PRO A 7 -2.31 19.42 12.25
C PRO A 7 -1.61 19.67 10.91
N LYS A 8 -0.55 20.49 10.94
CA LYS A 8 0.25 20.80 9.75
C LYS A 8 0.73 19.50 9.10
N PRO A 9 0.48 19.28 7.79
CA PRO A 9 0.87 18.04 7.14
C PRO A 9 2.39 17.87 7.17
N PHE A 10 2.85 16.72 7.68
CA PHE A 10 4.24 16.29 7.70
C PHE A 10 4.43 15.02 6.84
N PRO A 11 5.67 14.66 6.45
CA PRO A 11 5.92 13.48 5.62
C PRO A 11 5.24 12.23 6.17
N GLY A 12 4.45 11.54 5.34
CA GLY A 12 3.76 10.31 5.76
C GLY A 12 2.49 10.48 6.60
N SER A 13 2.07 11.70 6.93
CA SER A 13 0.80 11.97 7.64
C SER A 13 -0.45 11.39 6.93
N GLY A 14 -0.34 10.98 5.67
CA GLY A 14 -1.43 10.35 4.90
C GLY A 14 -1.70 8.92 5.30
N LEU A 15 -0.67 8.24 5.79
CA LEU A 15 -0.79 6.88 6.32
C LEU A 15 -1.55 6.85 7.65
N LEU A 16 -1.54 7.97 8.39
CA LEU A 16 -2.26 8.12 9.65
C LEU A 16 -3.75 8.45 9.45
N HIS A 17 -4.22 8.60 8.20
CA HIS A 17 -5.62 8.85 7.95
C HIS A 17 -6.45 7.63 8.39
N PRO A 18 -7.59 7.80 9.07
CA PRO A 18 -8.39 6.68 9.61
C PRO A 18 -8.79 5.66 8.54
N VAL A 19 -9.00 6.10 7.30
CA VAL A 19 -9.25 5.20 6.15
C VAL A 19 -8.05 4.31 5.84
N MET A 20 -6.82 4.82 5.93
CA MET A 20 -5.61 3.99 5.72
C MET A 20 -5.33 3.08 6.88
N LEU A 21 -5.54 3.55 8.12
CA LEU A 21 -5.47 2.69 9.29
C LEU A 21 -6.51 1.56 9.20
N GLY A 22 -7.73 1.88 8.78
CA GLY A 22 -8.78 0.90 8.51
C GLY A 22 -8.39 -0.11 7.44
N ALA A 23 -7.81 0.34 6.31
CA ALA A 23 -7.32 -0.54 5.26
C ALA A 23 -6.20 -1.47 5.74
N VAL A 24 -5.25 -0.96 6.54
CA VAL A 24 -4.17 -1.76 7.14
C VAL A 24 -4.71 -2.78 8.13
N VAL A 25 -5.62 -2.37 9.03
CA VAL A 25 -6.26 -3.28 9.97
C VAL A 25 -7.06 -4.36 9.24
N LEU A 26 -7.82 -3.97 8.21
CA LEU A 26 -8.56 -4.90 7.37
C LEU A 26 -7.63 -5.90 6.69
N LEU A 27 -6.51 -5.42 6.13
CA LEU A 27 -5.50 -6.27 5.49
C LEU A 27 -4.90 -7.27 6.48
N ILE A 28 -4.50 -6.82 7.68
CA ILE A 28 -3.93 -7.69 8.72
C ILE A 28 -4.93 -8.75 9.16
N LEU A 29 -6.16 -8.34 9.50
CA LEU A 29 -7.21 -9.27 9.94
C LEU A 29 -7.58 -10.25 8.84
N ASN A 30 -7.67 -9.77 7.59
CA ASN A 30 -8.00 -10.61 6.46
C ASN A 30 -6.92 -11.67 6.22
N ASP A 31 -5.66 -11.26 6.20
CA ASP A 31 -4.55 -12.16 5.85
C ASP A 31 -4.18 -13.14 6.97
N HIS A 32 -4.34 -12.74 8.25
CA HIS A 32 -3.94 -13.57 9.38
C HIS A 32 -5.10 -14.32 10.05
N VAL A 33 -6.33 -13.83 9.93
CA VAL A 33 -7.47 -14.44 10.62
C VAL A 33 -8.48 -14.99 9.62
N PHE A 34 -8.93 -14.17 8.66
CA PHE A 34 -10.02 -14.59 7.78
C PHE A 34 -9.58 -15.63 6.77
N LYS A 35 -8.38 -15.53 6.19
CA LYS A 35 -7.86 -16.56 5.29
C LYS A 35 -7.65 -17.90 6.00
N GLU A 36 -7.23 -17.88 7.26
CA GLU A 36 -7.03 -19.12 8.05
C GLU A 36 -8.36 -19.76 8.47
N ARG A 37 -9.36 -18.94 8.83
CA ARG A 37 -10.61 -19.41 9.44
C ARG A 37 -11.75 -19.59 8.43
N TRP A 38 -11.74 -18.84 7.32
CA TRP A 38 -12.73 -18.88 6.24
C TRP A 38 -12.05 -18.69 4.87
N PRO A 39 -11.36 -19.73 4.35
CA PRO A 39 -10.77 -19.68 3.02
C PRO A 39 -11.87 -19.47 1.98
N SER A 40 -11.88 -18.31 1.33
CA SER A 40 -12.87 -17.95 0.33
C SER A 40 -12.25 -17.10 -0.76
N TRP A 41 -12.87 -17.10 -1.94
CA TRP A 41 -12.46 -16.25 -3.06
C TRP A 41 -12.60 -14.74 -2.76
N TRP A 42 -13.48 -14.38 -1.82
CA TRP A 42 -13.70 -13.00 -1.38
C TRP A 42 -12.56 -12.43 -0.53
N THR A 43 -11.90 -13.24 0.32
CA THR A 43 -10.79 -12.75 1.15
C THR A 43 -9.56 -12.41 0.31
N GLY A 44 -9.39 -13.00 -0.87
CA GLY A 44 -8.39 -12.57 -1.86
C GLY A 44 -8.64 -11.14 -2.34
N LYS A 45 -9.86 -10.87 -2.80
CA LYS A 45 -10.27 -9.54 -3.33
C LYS A 45 -10.21 -8.43 -2.29
N LEU A 46 -10.55 -8.75 -1.05
CA LEU A 46 -10.51 -7.77 0.04
C LEU A 46 -9.08 -7.30 0.34
N SER A 47 -8.12 -8.22 0.26
CA SER A 47 -6.69 -7.94 0.37
C SER A 47 -6.22 -7.03 -0.78
N ASP A 48 -6.65 -7.35 -2.01
CA ASP A 48 -6.34 -6.54 -3.20
C ASP A 48 -6.90 -5.11 -3.10
N VAL A 49 -8.16 -4.94 -2.66
CA VAL A 49 -8.78 -3.62 -2.43
C VAL A 49 -8.02 -2.82 -1.37
N ALA A 50 -7.70 -3.44 -0.23
CA ALA A 50 -6.97 -2.79 0.85
C ALA A 50 -5.55 -2.40 0.40
N GLY A 51 -4.89 -3.28 -0.35
CA GLY A 51 -3.59 -3.04 -0.96
C GLY A 51 -3.63 -1.87 -1.94
N LEU A 52 -4.54 -1.87 -2.91
CA LEU A 52 -4.68 -0.80 -3.90
C LEU A 52 -5.02 0.55 -3.28
N ALA A 53 -5.79 0.59 -2.20
CA ALA A 53 -6.03 1.83 -1.46
C ALA A 53 -4.75 2.33 -0.77
N MET A 54 -4.00 1.44 -0.11
CA MET A 54 -2.86 1.82 0.76
C MET A 54 -1.55 2.05 0.00
N PHE A 55 -1.23 1.22 -0.99
CA PHE A 55 0.08 1.22 -1.68
C PHE A 55 0.48 2.56 -2.30
N PRO A 56 -0.41 3.27 -3.03
CA PRO A 56 -0.05 4.54 -3.65
C PRO A 56 0.33 5.61 -2.62
N VAL A 57 -0.36 5.63 -1.48
CA VAL A 57 -0.09 6.58 -0.38
C VAL A 57 1.19 6.20 0.36
N LEU A 58 1.47 4.90 0.52
CA LEU A 58 2.75 4.41 1.04
C LEU A 58 3.92 4.80 0.12
N LEU A 59 3.77 4.61 -1.19
CA LEU A 59 4.81 4.95 -2.16
C LEU A 59 5.08 6.46 -2.18
N GLN A 60 4.03 7.28 -2.12
CA GLN A 60 4.16 8.71 -1.94
C GLN A 60 4.91 9.04 -0.64
N ALA A 61 4.56 8.43 0.49
CA ALA A 61 5.22 8.67 1.77
C ALA A 61 6.72 8.28 1.75
N LEU A 62 7.07 7.17 1.10
CA LEU A 62 8.46 6.73 0.92
C LEU A 62 9.25 7.71 0.04
N TRP A 63 8.64 8.17 -1.07
CA TRP A 63 9.23 9.19 -1.93
C TRP A 63 9.46 10.49 -1.17
N GLU A 64 8.44 10.96 -0.47
CA GLU A 64 8.49 12.14 0.39
C GLU A 64 9.60 12.02 1.44
N GLN A 65 9.76 10.87 2.10
CA GLN A 65 10.80 10.64 3.09
C GLN A 65 12.20 10.63 2.45
N ALA A 66 12.37 10.04 1.27
CA ALA A 66 13.63 10.00 0.53
C ALA A 66 14.06 11.41 0.07
N VAL A 67 13.12 12.22 -0.42
CA VAL A 67 13.36 13.59 -0.91
C VAL A 67 13.47 14.59 0.25
N SER A 68 12.70 14.43 1.33
CA SER A 68 12.74 15.33 2.50
C SER A 68 14.04 15.22 3.29
N ARG A 69 14.77 14.09 3.19
CA ARG A 69 16.16 14.01 3.67
C ARG A 69 17.09 15.03 2.98
N ARG A 70 16.68 15.61 1.85
CA ARG A 70 17.41 16.65 1.09
C ARG A 70 16.74 18.04 1.08
N ALA A 71 15.49 18.21 1.50
CA ALA A 71 14.76 19.48 1.36
C ALA A 71 14.03 19.91 2.66
N ARG A 72 14.21 21.18 3.07
CA ARG A 72 13.66 21.76 4.32
C ARG A 72 12.17 22.16 4.29
N ALA A 73 11.50 22.05 3.15
CA ALA A 73 10.08 22.42 3.02
C ALA A 73 9.28 21.28 2.38
N PHE A 74 8.46 20.62 3.19
CA PHE A 74 7.59 19.53 2.77
C PHE A 74 6.36 20.07 2.03
N ARG A 75 6.13 19.58 0.80
CA ARG A 75 4.91 19.83 0.03
C ARG A 75 4.44 18.53 -0.64
N PRO A 76 3.20 18.06 -0.38
CA PRO A 76 2.67 16.87 -1.03
C PRO A 76 2.45 17.15 -2.52
N SER A 77 3.20 16.47 -3.39
CA SER A 77 3.09 16.64 -4.84
C SER A 77 2.00 15.74 -5.43
N ARG A 78 0.97 16.35 -6.01
CA ARG A 78 -0.11 15.64 -6.73
C ARG A 78 0.43 14.78 -7.86
N ALA A 79 1.48 15.22 -8.54
CA ALA A 79 2.11 14.46 -9.62
C ALA A 79 2.74 13.16 -9.10
N VAL A 80 3.35 13.20 -7.91
CA VAL A 80 3.93 12.00 -7.27
C VAL A 80 2.82 11.02 -6.89
N LEU A 81 1.71 11.51 -6.33
CA LEU A 81 0.57 10.65 -6.02
C LEU A 81 -0.03 10.00 -7.27
N VAL A 82 -0.28 10.78 -8.32
CA VAL A 82 -0.83 10.25 -9.58
C VAL A 82 0.14 9.24 -10.19
N GLY A 83 1.44 9.54 -10.20
CA GLY A 83 2.46 8.59 -10.63
C GLY A 83 2.45 7.30 -9.79
N ALA A 84 2.31 7.40 -8.47
CA ALA A 84 2.21 6.26 -7.58
C ALA A 84 0.95 5.43 -7.83
N VAL A 85 -0.20 6.07 -8.03
CA VAL A 85 -1.47 5.42 -8.36
C VAL A 85 -1.38 4.68 -9.69
N LEU A 86 -0.84 5.33 -10.73
CA LEU A 86 -0.64 4.72 -12.04
C LEU A 86 0.32 3.54 -11.97
N LEU A 87 1.45 3.70 -11.26
CA LEU A 87 2.42 2.63 -11.09
C LEU A 87 1.81 1.43 -10.35
N THR A 88 1.10 1.67 -9.24
CA THR A 88 0.39 0.62 -8.50
C THR A 88 -0.62 -0.10 -9.38
N GLY A 89 -1.46 0.64 -10.12
CA GLY A 89 -2.45 0.05 -11.03
C GLY A 89 -1.82 -0.75 -12.16
N LEU A 90 -0.75 -0.25 -12.77
CA LEU A 90 -0.02 -0.94 -13.84
C LEU A 90 0.67 -2.21 -13.34
N CYS A 91 1.38 -2.14 -12.20
CA CYS A 91 2.02 -3.31 -11.60
C CYS A 91 0.98 -4.36 -11.19
N PHE A 92 -0.10 -3.94 -10.55
CA PHE A 92 -1.19 -4.84 -10.16
C PHE A 92 -1.82 -5.49 -11.40
N GLY A 93 -2.21 -4.71 -12.40
CA GLY A 93 -2.75 -5.22 -13.65
C GLY A 93 -1.81 -6.21 -14.34
N ALA A 94 -0.51 -5.89 -14.40
CA ALA A 94 0.50 -6.79 -14.97
C ALA A 94 0.56 -8.14 -14.24
N THR A 95 0.53 -8.15 -12.90
CA THR A 95 0.53 -9.40 -12.12
C THR A 95 -0.71 -10.27 -12.32
N LYS A 96 -1.83 -9.66 -12.72
CA LYS A 96 -3.10 -10.37 -12.97
C LYS A 96 -3.27 -10.81 -14.43
N VAL A 97 -2.46 -10.30 -15.36
CA VAL A 97 -2.54 -10.63 -16.80
C VAL A 97 -1.38 -11.50 -17.27
N SER A 98 -0.17 -11.28 -16.74
CA SER A 98 1.03 -12.04 -17.10
C SER A 98 1.41 -13.05 -16.02
N VAL A 99 1.62 -14.29 -16.44
CA VAL A 99 2.10 -15.38 -15.58
C VAL A 99 3.54 -15.11 -15.13
N GLU A 100 4.35 -14.51 -16.01
CA GLU A 100 5.74 -14.13 -15.74
C GLU A 100 5.81 -13.03 -14.68
N ALA A 101 4.96 -12.01 -14.80
CA ALA A 101 4.84 -10.94 -13.80
C ALA A 101 4.36 -11.48 -12.44
N GLY A 102 3.37 -12.38 -12.44
CA GLY A 102 2.91 -13.06 -11.22
C GLY A 102 4.02 -13.91 -10.57
N ASN A 103 4.83 -14.59 -11.37
CA ASN A 103 5.98 -15.37 -10.88
C ASN A 103 7.07 -14.48 -10.29
N MET A 104 7.44 -13.39 -10.97
CA MET A 104 8.39 -12.39 -10.44
C MET A 104 7.91 -11.80 -9.12
N TRP A 105 6.63 -11.44 -9.04
CA TRP A 105 6.01 -10.93 -7.83
C TRP A 105 6.06 -11.95 -6.68
N SER A 106 5.78 -13.22 -6.99
CA SER A 106 5.81 -14.31 -6.00
C SER A 106 7.21 -14.54 -5.42
N TRP A 107 8.24 -14.44 -6.24
CA TRP A 107 9.64 -14.50 -5.81
C TRP A 107 10.06 -13.25 -5.03
N ALA A 108 9.62 -12.06 -5.45
CA ALA A 108 9.90 -10.82 -4.75
C ALA A 108 9.30 -10.83 -3.34
N LEU A 109 8.04 -11.25 -3.19
CA LEU A 109 7.39 -11.40 -1.89
C LEU A 109 8.05 -12.48 -1.03
N GLY A 110 8.37 -13.65 -1.62
CA GLY A 110 9.09 -14.72 -0.93
C GLY A 110 10.45 -14.25 -0.42
N GLY A 111 11.20 -13.49 -1.22
CA GLY A 111 12.47 -12.89 -0.82
C GLY A 111 12.33 -11.85 0.28
N LEU A 112 11.28 -11.01 0.24
CA LEU A 112 11.02 -10.01 1.27
C LEU A 112 10.63 -10.64 2.62
N GLN A 113 9.90 -11.76 2.60
CA GLN A 113 9.50 -12.50 3.79
C GLN A 113 10.62 -13.38 4.35
N TRP A 114 11.57 -13.81 3.50
CA TRP A 114 12.61 -14.76 3.86
C TRP A 114 13.44 -14.37 5.10
N PRO A 115 13.92 -13.12 5.27
CA PRO A 115 14.66 -12.72 6.47
C PRO A 115 13.89 -12.99 7.77
N PHE A 116 12.58 -12.78 7.77
CA PHE A 116 11.72 -13.05 8.93
C PHE A 116 11.58 -14.56 9.18
N HIS A 117 11.50 -15.35 8.11
CA HIS A 117 11.46 -16.81 8.20
C HIS A 117 12.79 -17.39 8.72
N VAL A 118 13.92 -16.83 8.28
CA VAL A 118 15.25 -17.19 8.79
C VAL A 118 15.34 -16.87 10.27
N LEU A 119 14.94 -15.67 10.69
CA LEU A 119 14.96 -15.28 12.10
C LEU A 119 14.10 -16.22 12.95
N ARG A 120 12.89 -16.57 12.48
CA ARG A 120 12.01 -17.52 13.16
C ARG A 120 12.61 -18.92 13.24
N ALA A 121 13.23 -19.41 12.17
CA ALA A 121 13.88 -20.72 12.14
C ALA A 121 15.09 -20.76 13.09
N TRP A 122 15.88 -19.69 13.09
CA TRP A 122 17.02 -19.52 13.99
C TRP A 122 16.59 -19.53 15.46
N LEU A 123 15.54 -18.78 15.81
CA LEU A 123 14.97 -18.77 17.16
C LEU A 123 14.33 -20.12 17.55
N GLY A 124 13.78 -20.85 16.59
CA GLY A 124 13.15 -22.16 16.80
C GLY A 124 14.10 -23.35 16.73
N GLY A 125 15.39 -23.13 16.48
CA GLY A 125 16.39 -24.21 16.32
C GLY A 125 16.15 -25.11 15.11
N THR A 126 15.37 -24.68 14.13
CA THR A 126 15.07 -25.44 12.90
C THR A 126 16.02 -25.06 11.76
N ARG A 127 16.09 -25.89 10.72
CA ARG A 127 16.93 -25.56 9.55
C ARG A 127 16.39 -24.31 8.85
N ILE A 128 17.33 -23.47 8.41
CA ILE A 128 17.01 -22.26 7.64
C ILE A 128 16.27 -22.69 6.35
N PRO A 129 15.03 -22.23 6.14
CA PRO A 129 14.27 -22.56 4.93
C PRO A 129 14.89 -21.85 3.72
N GLY A 130 14.79 -22.47 2.54
CA GLY A 130 15.10 -21.77 1.27
C GLY A 130 14.08 -20.66 0.98
N VAL A 131 14.41 -19.75 0.07
CA VAL A 131 13.42 -18.80 -0.46
C VAL A 131 12.39 -19.58 -1.25
N LEU A 132 11.13 -19.55 -0.81
CA LEU A 132 10.02 -20.22 -1.48
C LEU A 132 9.11 -19.16 -2.10
N PRO A 133 8.64 -19.35 -3.34
CA PRO A 133 7.67 -18.44 -3.95
C PRO A 133 6.34 -18.53 -3.21
N THR A 134 5.67 -17.39 -3.04
CA THR A 134 4.29 -17.37 -2.54
C THR A 134 3.34 -17.92 -3.60
N ARG A 135 2.33 -18.71 -3.21
CA ARG A 135 1.31 -19.17 -4.17
C ARG A 135 0.47 -17.98 -4.64
N HIS A 136 0.67 -17.55 -5.88
CA HIS A 136 -0.15 -16.55 -6.55
C HIS A 136 -0.95 -17.21 -7.66
N THR A 137 -2.28 -17.19 -7.55
CA THR A 137 -3.18 -17.63 -8.61
C THR A 137 -3.58 -16.43 -9.46
N VAL A 138 -3.44 -16.54 -10.78
CA VAL A 138 -3.85 -15.50 -11.72
C VAL A 138 -5.38 -15.50 -11.82
N ASP A 139 -6.03 -14.45 -11.33
CA ASP A 139 -7.48 -14.26 -11.40
C ASP A 139 -7.81 -12.88 -11.98
N VAL A 140 -8.35 -12.88 -13.21
CA VAL A 140 -8.73 -11.66 -13.95
C VAL A 140 -9.86 -10.90 -13.26
N THR A 141 -10.69 -11.59 -12.45
CA THR A 141 -11.77 -10.94 -11.69
C THR A 141 -11.25 -10.06 -10.55
N ASP A 142 -9.94 -10.01 -10.31
CA ASP A 142 -9.33 -9.05 -9.38
C ASP A 142 -9.19 -7.66 -10.00
N LEU A 143 -9.32 -7.51 -11.33
CA LEU A 143 -9.38 -6.20 -11.97
C LEU A 143 -10.58 -5.35 -11.50
N PHE A 144 -11.64 -5.98 -10.99
CA PHE A 144 -12.76 -5.27 -10.35
C PHE A 144 -12.36 -4.51 -9.08
N THR A 145 -11.16 -4.74 -8.54
CA THR A 145 -10.64 -4.01 -7.37
C THR A 145 -9.96 -2.70 -7.73
N LEU A 146 -9.64 -2.45 -9.01
CA LEU A 146 -9.02 -1.21 -9.49
C LEU A 146 -9.72 0.09 -9.08
N PRO A 147 -11.07 0.17 -8.99
CA PRO A 147 -11.75 1.36 -8.46
C PRO A 147 -11.32 1.74 -7.04
N ALA A 148 -10.71 0.84 -6.25
CA ALA A 148 -10.15 1.16 -4.94
C ALA A 148 -9.03 2.23 -5.02
N LEU A 149 -8.36 2.36 -6.17
CA LEU A 149 -7.38 3.44 -6.41
C LEU A 149 -8.02 4.83 -6.36
N LEU A 150 -9.33 4.94 -6.62
CA LEU A 150 -10.07 6.20 -6.49
C LEU A 150 -10.12 6.68 -5.03
N VAL A 151 -10.06 5.77 -4.06
CA VAL A 151 -9.99 6.12 -2.63
C VAL A 151 -8.67 6.84 -2.34
N ALA A 152 -7.56 6.33 -2.87
CA ALA A 152 -6.25 6.98 -2.73
C ALA A 152 -6.20 8.35 -3.42
N LEU A 153 -6.76 8.46 -4.64
CA LEU A 153 -6.88 9.72 -5.37
C LEU A 153 -7.75 10.75 -4.62
N GLY A 154 -8.92 10.33 -4.13
CA GLY A 154 -9.83 11.19 -3.38
C GLY A 154 -9.20 11.69 -2.08
N LEU A 155 -8.46 10.84 -1.36
CA LEU A 155 -7.72 11.25 -0.17
C LEU A 155 -6.65 12.28 -0.50
N GLY A 156 -5.87 12.05 -1.57
CA GLY A 156 -4.84 12.98 -2.02
C GLY A 156 -5.38 14.33 -2.46
N TRP A 157 -6.49 14.32 -3.21
CA TRP A 157 -7.14 15.56 -3.65
C TRP A 157 -7.60 16.42 -2.48
N ARG A 158 -8.24 15.81 -1.45
CA ARG A 158 -8.67 16.54 -0.26
C ARG A 158 -7.48 17.14 0.50
N ARG A 159 -6.37 16.41 0.59
CA ARG A 159 -5.15 16.88 1.25
C ARG A 159 -4.51 18.06 0.54
N SER A 160 -4.57 18.11 -0.78
CA SER A 160 -4.07 19.25 -1.54
C SER A 160 -5.08 20.39 -1.73
N ALA A 161 -6.36 20.21 -1.39
CA ALA A 161 -7.38 21.27 -1.49
C ALA A 161 -7.39 22.20 -0.27
N HIS A 162 -6.84 21.77 0.86
CA HIS A 162 -6.61 22.63 2.03
C HIS A 162 -5.45 23.63 1.85
N GLU A 163 -4.81 23.66 0.69
CA GLU A 163 -3.94 24.76 0.26
C GLU A 163 -4.77 25.82 -0.49
N THR A 164 -5.47 26.69 0.25
CA THR A 164 -5.96 27.95 -0.31
C THR A 164 -4.74 28.81 -0.70
N PRO A 165 -4.70 29.42 -1.90
CA PRO A 165 -3.57 30.26 -2.30
C PRO A 165 -3.43 31.43 -1.31
N ALA A 166 -2.20 31.72 -0.91
CA ALA A 166 -1.90 32.93 -0.13
C ALA A 166 -2.52 34.14 -0.84
N GLN A 167 -3.33 34.90 -0.10
CA GLN A 167 -3.88 36.16 -0.61
C GLN A 167 -2.73 37.09 -0.97
N PRO A 168 -2.73 37.70 -2.17
CA PRO A 168 -1.80 38.78 -2.48
C PRO A 168 -2.22 39.99 -1.63
N GLY A 169 -1.28 40.47 -0.80
CA GLY A 169 -1.41 41.73 -0.06
C GLY A 169 -1.19 42.94 -0.94
#